data_AF-A0A7J6GL52-F1
#
_entry.id   AF-A0A7J6GL52-F1
#
_cell.length_a   1.000
_cell.length_b   1.000
_cell.length_c   1.000
_cell.angle_alpha   90.00
_cell.angle_beta   90.00
_cell.angle_gamma   90.00
#
_symmetry.space_group_name_H-M   'P 1'
#
loop_
_entity.id
_entity.type
_entity.pdbx_description
1 polymer ?
#
loop_
_entity_poly.entity_id
_entity_poly.type
_entity_poly.pdbx_seq_one_letter_code
_entity_poly.pdbx_strand_id
1 'polypeptide(L)'
;MDPCPFIRILIGDLSIKFPVALKPSFSGVHPSTSPCFCKIKLKNFPVQFATIPLVPQVSRTSSCSSSSCSVPTPDANSQSLAASFNLNKTHIDGFAGKPLVLKISVYTGRRGSTCGFNAAKLVGKVSVPLDLKKAESRPFFFQNGWVDMGDNNSSTNKGSSSQLHLCVRAEPDPRFVFQFDGEPECSPQVFQVQGNVKQPVFTCKFGFRSSSDLKNSSMSEPSTSRNWLPSLKTNKDNYSKERKGWSITIHDLSGSPVAVASMVTPFVASPGSDRVSRSNPGAWLILRPGEGTWKPWGRLEAWRERCGSDSVGYKFELLSDTSTPAATLASSAVNANSGGKFTIDVTSSISPANSPNSSCDFGSGSRPGSRSGSGSGSDFGFALPCHMSYRGFVMSSTVEGLGKRSRPEVEVGVQHVTCTEDAAAFVAVAAAMDLSMDACRLFSKKLPKELTQLRQ
;
A
#
# COMPACT_ATOMS: atom_id res chain seq x y z
N MET A 1 -24.00 -9.46 -2.75
CA MET A 1 -22.73 -9.73 -2.07
C MET A 1 -22.86 -9.20 -0.66
N ASP A 2 -22.59 -10.03 0.35
CA ASP A 2 -22.70 -9.62 1.76
C ASP A 2 -21.32 -9.30 2.37
N PRO A 3 -21.14 -8.13 3.00
CA PRO A 3 -19.85 -7.75 3.55
C PRO A 3 -19.54 -8.45 4.88
N CYS A 4 -18.25 -8.61 5.15
CA CYS A 4 -17.73 -9.01 6.44
C CYS A 4 -17.46 -7.78 7.33
N PRO A 5 -17.72 -7.88 8.65
CA PRO A 5 -17.40 -6.81 9.57
C PRO A 5 -15.88 -6.74 9.79
N PHE A 6 -15.31 -5.56 9.61
CA PHE A 6 -13.96 -5.23 10.04
C PHE A 6 -13.99 -3.92 10.81
N ILE A 7 -13.04 -3.76 11.71
CA ILE A 7 -12.79 -2.51 12.44
C ILE A 7 -11.37 -2.08 12.16
N ARG A 8 -11.21 -0.81 11.85
CA ARG A 8 -9.89 -0.22 11.62
C ARG A 8 -9.56 0.74 12.74
N ILE A 9 -8.42 0.50 13.41
CA ILE A 9 -7.90 1.37 14.45
C ILE A 9 -6.83 2.26 13.83
N LEU A 10 -7.01 3.56 13.92
CA LEU A 10 -6.12 4.58 13.37
C LEU A 10 -5.47 5.36 14.50
N ILE A 11 -4.16 5.48 14.42
CA ILE A 11 -3.33 6.26 15.35
C ILE A 11 -2.68 7.36 14.54
N GLY A 12 -2.88 8.60 14.94
CA GLY A 12 -2.33 9.76 14.26
C GLY A 12 -2.08 10.94 15.19
N ASP A 13 -1.72 12.07 14.58
CA ASP A 13 -1.51 13.36 15.24
C ASP A 13 -0.52 13.29 16.41
N LEU A 14 0.55 12.51 16.23
CA LEU A 14 1.56 12.33 17.25
C LEU A 14 2.41 13.60 17.40
N SER A 15 2.43 14.19 18.59
CA SER A 15 3.32 15.30 18.94
C SER A 15 3.79 15.18 20.38
N ILE A 16 5.01 15.59 20.69
CA ILE A 16 5.57 15.47 22.04
C ILE A 16 5.89 16.84 22.61
N LYS A 17 5.58 17.03 23.90
CA LYS A 17 5.95 18.21 24.67
C LYS A 17 6.82 17.78 25.83
N PHE A 18 8.04 18.29 25.86
CA PHE A 18 8.91 18.14 27.02
C PHE A 18 8.66 19.28 28.01
N PRO A 19 8.74 19.04 29.32
CA PRO A 19 8.75 20.12 30.30
C PRO A 19 9.96 21.03 30.06
N VAL A 20 9.76 22.34 30.17
CA VAL A 20 10.82 23.33 29.92
C VAL A 20 11.76 23.39 31.13
N ALA A 21 13.04 23.13 30.85
CA ALA A 21 14.30 23.47 31.53
C ALA A 21 14.82 22.61 32.72
N LEU A 22 16.10 22.20 32.62
CA LEU A 22 17.20 22.53 33.54
C LEU A 22 18.57 22.14 32.92
N LYS A 23 19.38 23.15 32.56
CA LYS A 23 20.80 23.16 32.14
C LYS A 23 21.19 22.41 30.85
N PRO A 24 22.03 23.03 29.98
CA PRO A 24 22.58 22.34 28.81
C PRO A 24 23.44 21.16 29.30
N SER A 25 23.16 19.98 28.76
CA SER A 25 24.10 18.87 28.85
C SER A 25 25.40 19.32 28.17
N PHE A 26 26.57 18.97 28.72
CA PHE A 26 27.90 19.30 28.15
C PHE A 26 28.15 18.77 26.73
N SER A 27 27.18 18.06 26.14
CA SER A 27 27.10 17.77 24.72
C SER A 27 26.20 18.84 24.09
N GLY A 28 26.76 19.76 23.29
CA GLY A 28 26.12 20.93 22.68
C GLY A 28 24.96 20.67 21.69
N VAL A 29 24.12 19.68 21.96
CA VAL A 29 22.93 19.31 21.20
C VAL A 29 21.72 19.52 22.12
N HIS A 30 20.91 20.52 21.82
CA HIS A 30 19.69 20.83 22.58
C HIS A 30 18.72 19.62 22.56
N PRO A 31 18.07 19.22 23.67
CA PRO A 31 17.16 18.07 23.70
C PRO A 31 16.04 18.11 22.65
N SER A 32 15.70 19.31 22.16
CA SER A 32 14.69 19.53 21.10
C SER A 32 15.16 19.19 19.68
N THR A 33 16.42 18.79 19.45
CA THR A 33 16.94 18.50 18.10
C THR A 33 17.16 17.00 17.83
N SER A 34 16.93 16.14 18.83
CA SER A 34 17.06 14.70 18.66
C SER A 34 15.80 14.08 18.06
N PRO A 35 15.89 13.25 17.00
CA PRO A 35 14.72 12.60 16.42
C PRO A 35 14.03 11.72 17.47
N CYS A 36 12.70 11.82 17.54
CA CYS A 36 11.87 11.01 18.41
C CYS A 36 11.09 10.00 17.56
N PHE A 37 10.93 8.78 18.06
CA PHE A 37 10.11 7.77 17.42
C PHE A 37 9.23 7.03 18.43
N CYS A 38 8.04 6.64 17.97
CA CYS A 38 7.08 5.83 18.69
C CYS A 38 7.18 4.38 18.27
N LYS A 39 7.09 3.48 19.24
CA LYS A 39 6.82 2.05 19.07
C LYS A 39 5.37 1.81 19.47
N ILE A 40 4.53 1.46 18.51
CA ILE A 40 3.08 1.28 18.66
C ILE A 40 2.78 -0.22 18.61
N LYS A 41 2.25 -0.75 19.71
CA LYS A 41 2.00 -2.18 19.88
C LYS A 41 0.54 -2.44 20.26
N LEU A 42 -0.11 -3.27 19.45
CA LEU A 42 -1.40 -3.87 19.75
C LEU A 42 -1.22 -5.39 19.94
N LYS A 43 -2.00 -6.00 20.84
CA LYS A 43 -1.90 -7.43 21.13
C LYS A 43 -2.22 -8.27 19.89
N ASN A 44 -1.42 -9.29 19.58
CA ASN A 44 -1.55 -10.18 18.42
C ASN A 44 -1.33 -9.51 17.05
N PHE A 45 -0.84 -8.27 17.01
CA PHE A 45 -0.50 -7.57 15.77
C PHE A 45 1.00 -7.25 15.70
N PRO A 46 1.57 -7.11 14.48
CA PRO A 46 2.94 -6.67 14.31
C PRO A 46 3.13 -5.25 14.87
N VAL A 47 4.29 -5.02 15.47
CA VAL A 47 4.64 -3.72 16.03
C VAL A 47 4.92 -2.72 14.91
N GLN A 48 4.30 -1.55 14.98
CA GLN A 48 4.52 -0.45 14.04
C GLN A 48 5.37 0.64 14.67
N PHE A 49 6.11 1.37 13.84
CA PHE A 49 7.00 2.45 14.26
C PHE A 49 6.65 3.71 13.50
N ALA A 50 6.62 4.84 14.18
CA ALA A 50 6.34 6.15 13.59
C ALA A 50 7.34 7.19 14.12
N THR A 51 7.76 8.12 13.27
CA THR A 51 8.56 9.27 13.70
C THR A 51 7.63 10.39 14.18
N ILE A 52 8.00 11.07 15.27
CA ILE A 52 7.23 12.21 15.78
C ILE A 52 7.85 13.48 15.20
N PRO A 53 7.11 14.28 14.42
CA PRO A 53 7.59 15.60 13.99
C PRO A 53 7.77 16.50 15.21
N LEU A 54 8.95 17.12 15.33
CA LEU A 54 9.24 18.10 16.36
C LEU A 54 8.57 19.41 15.97
N VAL A 55 7.50 19.80 16.66
CA VAL A 55 6.90 21.13 16.51
C VAL A 55 7.70 22.13 17.36
N PRO A 56 8.38 23.13 16.79
CA PRO A 56 9.00 24.18 17.57
C PRO A 56 7.91 24.98 18.28
N GLN A 57 8.02 25.16 19.60
CA GLN A 57 7.15 26.09 20.33
C GLN A 57 7.42 27.51 19.84
N VAL A 58 6.57 28.04 18.94
CA VAL A 58 6.46 29.49 18.78
C VAL A 58 5.71 29.99 20.01
N SER A 59 6.45 30.56 20.95
CA SER A 59 5.94 31.30 22.09
C SER A 59 4.96 32.36 21.60
N ARG A 60 3.66 32.15 21.87
CA ARG A 60 2.63 33.19 21.75
C ARG A 60 2.83 34.18 22.89
N THR A 61 3.67 35.18 22.68
CA THR A 61 3.58 36.43 23.44
C THR A 61 2.60 37.33 22.72
N SER A 62 1.49 37.59 23.39
CA SER A 62 0.42 38.51 23.02
C SER A 62 0.91 39.95 22.85
N SER A 63 0.60 40.55 21.70
CA SER A 63 0.24 41.97 21.60
C SER A 63 -0.69 42.18 20.39
N CYS A 64 -1.83 42.79 20.67
CA CYS A 64 -2.92 43.27 19.81
C CYS A 64 -2.47 43.84 18.45
N SER A 65 -3.25 43.79 17.35
CA SER A 65 -4.56 44.44 17.16
C SER A 65 -5.19 44.03 15.81
N SER A 66 -6.51 44.24 15.67
CA SER A 66 -7.34 44.24 14.44
C SER A 66 -8.01 42.93 13.97
N SER A 67 -9.24 42.74 14.49
CA SER A 67 -10.48 42.43 13.75
C SER A 67 -10.46 41.42 12.60
N SER A 68 -10.81 40.17 12.92
CA SER A 68 -11.97 39.48 12.30
C SER A 68 -12.20 38.16 13.05
N CYS A 69 -13.40 38.03 13.64
CA CYS A 69 -13.82 36.84 14.34
C CYS A 69 -14.21 35.77 13.30
N SER A 70 -13.38 34.77 13.10
CA SER A 70 -13.80 33.46 12.58
C SER A 70 -13.49 32.40 13.63
N VAL A 71 -14.56 31.83 14.19
CA VAL A 71 -14.53 30.63 15.00
C VAL A 71 -13.91 29.51 14.14
N PRO A 72 -12.81 28.85 14.55
CA PRO A 72 -12.33 27.70 13.80
C PRO A 72 -13.26 26.52 14.09
N THR A 73 -14.09 26.17 13.11
CA THR A 73 -14.71 24.85 13.04
C THR A 73 -13.62 23.79 12.83
N PRO A 74 -13.73 22.59 13.43
CA PRO A 74 -12.72 21.56 13.27
C PRO A 74 -12.89 20.90 11.89
N ASP A 75 -12.19 21.42 10.88
CA ASP A 75 -12.10 20.77 9.58
C ASP A 75 -11.25 19.50 9.73
N ALA A 76 -11.95 18.38 9.89
CA ALA A 76 -11.40 17.04 9.83
C ALA A 76 -10.85 16.77 8.43
N ASN A 77 -9.55 17.02 8.16
CA ASN A 77 -8.87 16.38 7.02
C ASN A 77 -7.33 16.47 6.93
N SER A 78 -6.61 17.02 7.91
CA SER A 78 -5.13 16.97 7.90
C SER A 78 -4.57 16.24 9.12
N GLN A 79 -4.99 14.98 9.32
CA GLN A 79 -4.46 14.14 10.39
C GLN A 79 -3.31 13.28 9.85
N SER A 80 -2.10 13.47 10.37
CA SER A 80 -0.94 12.66 9.98
C SER A 80 -1.08 11.26 10.59
N LEU A 81 -1.27 10.25 9.74
CA LEU A 81 -1.43 8.87 10.19
C LEU A 81 -0.07 8.26 10.55
N ALA A 82 0.04 7.77 11.78
CA ALA A 82 1.25 7.16 12.31
C ALA A 82 1.21 5.62 12.28
N ALA A 83 0.04 5.01 12.50
CA ALA A 83 -0.15 3.57 12.44
C ALA A 83 -1.61 3.21 12.19
N SER A 84 -1.84 2.04 11.59
CA SER A 84 -3.19 1.48 11.40
C SER A 84 -3.23 -0.02 11.69
N PHE A 85 -4.25 -0.47 12.40
CA PHE A 85 -4.50 -1.90 12.65
C PHE A 85 -5.85 -2.29 12.09
N ASN A 86 -5.90 -3.38 11.33
CA ASN A 86 -7.11 -3.90 10.70
C ASN A 86 -7.54 -5.16 11.44
N LEU A 87 -8.72 -5.13 12.04
CA LEU A 87 -9.28 -6.23 12.82
C LEU A 87 -10.41 -6.86 12.00
N ASN A 88 -10.31 -8.16 11.76
CA ASN A 88 -11.39 -8.96 11.18
C ASN A 88 -12.29 -9.49 12.29
N LYS A 89 -13.38 -10.16 11.89
CA LYS A 89 -14.34 -10.77 12.82
C LYS A 89 -13.69 -11.68 13.87
N THR A 90 -12.76 -12.56 13.49
CA THR A 90 -12.13 -13.50 14.43
C THR A 90 -11.27 -12.79 15.48
N HIS A 91 -10.63 -11.68 15.12
CA HIS A 91 -9.93 -10.83 16.08
C HIS A 91 -10.91 -10.14 17.04
N ILE A 92 -12.00 -9.57 16.53
CA ILE A 92 -13.02 -8.89 17.33
C ILE A 92 -13.62 -9.87 18.35
N ASP A 93 -14.07 -11.03 17.89
CA ASP A 93 -14.65 -12.09 18.72
C ASP A 93 -13.63 -12.62 19.75
N GLY A 94 -12.36 -12.77 19.34
CA GLY A 94 -11.27 -13.23 20.22
C GLY A 94 -10.93 -12.26 21.36
N PHE A 95 -11.35 -10.99 21.26
CA PHE A 95 -11.21 -9.99 22.32
C PHE A 95 -12.49 -9.79 23.13
N ALA A 96 -13.60 -10.46 22.80
CA ALA A 96 -14.83 -10.39 23.56
C ALA A 96 -14.56 -10.81 25.03
N GLY A 97 -14.66 -9.84 25.94
CA GLY A 97 -14.43 -10.05 27.38
C GLY A 97 -13.00 -9.81 27.89
N LYS A 98 -12.04 -9.42 27.03
CA LYS A 98 -10.67 -9.04 27.46
C LYS A 98 -10.39 -7.58 27.09
N PRO A 99 -9.84 -6.76 28.00
CA PRO A 99 -9.49 -5.38 27.66
C PRO A 99 -8.37 -5.38 26.62
N LEU A 100 -8.68 -4.90 25.41
CA LEU A 100 -7.68 -4.64 24.40
C LEU A 100 -6.97 -3.33 24.76
N VAL A 101 -5.64 -3.36 24.85
CA VAL A 101 -4.87 -2.17 25.25
C VAL A 101 -3.82 -1.88 24.19
N LEU A 102 -3.89 -0.69 23.61
CA LEU A 102 -2.88 -0.13 22.73
C LEU A 102 -1.75 0.43 23.58
N LYS A 103 -0.51 -0.04 23.35
CA LYS A 103 0.68 0.43 24.06
C LYS A 103 1.56 1.24 23.13
N ILE A 104 1.83 2.48 23.49
CA ILE A 104 2.69 3.40 22.75
C ILE A 104 3.89 3.71 23.65
N SER A 105 5.10 3.44 23.15
CA SER A 105 6.34 3.76 23.84
C SER A 105 7.14 4.76 23.01
N VAL A 106 7.54 5.86 23.62
CA VAL A 106 8.23 6.95 22.95
C VAL A 106 9.72 6.90 23.26
N TYR A 107 10.55 7.02 22.25
CA TYR A 107 12.01 6.98 22.37
C TYR A 107 12.64 8.22 21.73
N THR A 108 13.73 8.70 22.33
CA THR A 108 14.63 9.70 21.75
C THR A 108 15.89 9.02 21.21
N GLY A 109 16.39 9.49 20.07
CA GLY A 109 17.62 8.96 19.44
C GLY A 109 17.37 8.16 18.17
N ARG A 110 18.44 7.60 17.59
CA ARG A 110 18.36 6.85 16.32
C ARG A 110 17.89 5.42 16.57
N ARG A 111 17.07 4.90 15.65
CA ARG A 111 16.63 3.50 15.66
C ARG A 111 17.80 2.61 15.21
N GLY A 112 18.32 1.80 16.13
CA GLY A 112 19.40 0.84 15.86
C GLY A 112 20.31 0.62 17.06
N SER A 113 21.18 -0.36 16.96
CA SER A 113 22.29 -0.59 17.90
C SER A 113 23.60 -0.33 17.18
N THR A 114 24.40 0.61 17.68
CA THR A 114 25.79 0.79 17.21
C THR A 114 26.69 0.21 18.28
N CYS A 115 27.53 -0.77 17.92
CA CYS A 115 28.50 -1.39 18.83
C CYS A 115 27.87 -1.98 20.13
N GLY A 116 26.71 -2.63 20.04
CA GLY A 116 26.08 -3.32 21.19
C GLY A 116 25.33 -2.44 22.18
N PHE A 117 25.37 -1.10 22.04
CA PHE A 117 24.57 -0.18 22.83
C PHE A 117 23.31 0.25 22.08
N ASN A 118 22.16 0.23 22.75
CA ASN A 118 20.93 0.79 22.20
C ASN A 118 21.08 2.30 22.06
N ALA A 119 21.02 2.82 20.82
CA ALA A 119 21.16 4.25 20.55
C ALA A 119 19.91 5.07 20.93
N ALA A 120 18.84 4.41 21.40
CA ALA A 120 17.54 5.01 21.70
C ALA A 120 17.21 4.92 23.20
N LYS A 121 16.87 6.07 23.80
CA LYS A 121 16.46 6.18 25.21
C LYS A 121 14.93 6.26 25.30
N LEU A 122 14.32 5.46 26.17
CA LEU A 122 12.88 5.53 26.43
C LEU A 122 12.55 6.85 27.16
N VAL A 123 11.61 7.62 26.62
CA VAL A 123 11.07 8.86 27.21
C VAL A 123 9.87 8.56 28.09
N GLY A 124 8.97 7.68 27.65
CA GLY A 124 7.74 7.41 28.36
C GLY A 124 6.82 6.42 27.66
N LYS A 125 5.76 6.01 28.34
CA LYS A 125 4.78 5.05 27.84
C LYS A 125 3.36 5.58 28.04
N VAL A 126 2.51 5.33 27.04
CA VAL A 126 1.07 5.58 27.08
C VAL A 126 0.35 4.26 26.80
N SER A 127 -0.71 3.98 27.56
CA SER A 127 -1.58 2.83 27.35
C SER A 127 -3.01 3.31 27.17
N VAL A 128 -3.63 3.01 26.03
CA VAL A 128 -5.01 3.40 25.71
C VAL A 128 -5.87 2.14 25.71
N PRO A 129 -6.86 2.01 26.62
CA PRO A 129 -7.83 0.92 26.58
C PRO A 129 -8.78 1.10 25.40
N LEU A 130 -9.07 0.01 24.70
CA LEU A 130 -9.89 -0.01 23.49
C LEU A 130 -11.12 -0.87 23.74
N ASP A 131 -12.28 -0.23 23.88
CA ASP A 131 -13.59 -0.88 23.87
C ASP A 131 -14.21 -0.80 22.47
N LEU A 132 -14.08 -1.89 21.71
CA LEU A 132 -14.47 -1.92 20.30
C LEU A 132 -16.00 -1.96 20.09
N LYS A 133 -16.80 -2.22 21.13
CA LYS A 133 -18.27 -2.34 21.00
C LYS A 133 -18.92 -1.12 20.36
N LYS A 134 -18.41 0.08 20.68
CA LYS A 134 -18.92 1.34 20.13
C LYS A 134 -18.44 1.62 18.71
N ALA A 135 -17.32 1.03 18.31
CA ALA A 135 -16.69 1.22 17.01
C ALA A 135 -17.28 0.30 15.91
N GLU A 136 -18.07 -0.72 16.29
CA GLU A 136 -18.75 -1.62 15.34
C GLU A 136 -19.82 -0.91 14.51
N SER A 137 -20.52 0.08 15.07
CA SER A 137 -21.63 0.75 14.40
C SER A 137 -21.29 2.14 13.86
N ARG A 138 -20.28 2.81 14.41
CA ARG A 138 -19.85 4.15 13.99
C ARG A 138 -18.42 4.47 14.41
N PRO A 139 -17.76 5.44 13.77
CA PRO A 139 -16.47 5.93 14.22
C PRO A 139 -16.49 6.39 15.69
N PHE A 140 -15.45 6.04 16.45
CA PHE A 140 -15.32 6.35 17.86
C PHE A 140 -13.87 6.74 18.21
N PHE A 141 -13.69 7.82 18.97
CA PHE A 141 -12.39 8.25 19.48
C PHE A 141 -12.17 7.70 20.89
N PHE A 142 -11.09 6.95 21.08
CA PHE A 142 -10.66 6.47 22.40
C PHE A 142 -9.83 7.52 23.13
N GLN A 143 -9.01 8.26 22.37
CA GLN A 143 -8.18 9.33 22.89
C GLN A 143 -8.01 10.38 21.79
N ASN A 144 -8.17 11.66 22.13
CA ASN A 144 -7.84 12.77 21.24
C ASN A 144 -7.33 13.94 22.08
N GLY A 145 -6.03 14.19 22.03
CA GLY A 145 -5.40 15.28 22.79
C GLY A 145 -4.15 14.85 23.53
N TRP A 146 -3.71 15.70 24.46
CA TRP A 146 -2.52 15.51 25.27
C TRP A 146 -2.73 14.47 26.38
N VAL A 147 -1.79 13.55 26.52
CA VAL A 147 -1.74 12.53 27.57
C VAL A 147 -0.39 12.59 28.26
N ASP A 148 -0.40 12.57 29.59
CA ASP A 148 0.84 12.49 30.38
C ASP A 148 1.49 11.12 30.16
N MET A 149 2.78 11.12 29.81
CA MET A 149 3.54 9.89 29.71
C MET A 149 4.01 9.50 31.10
N GLY A 150 3.59 8.32 31.56
CA GLY A 150 4.02 7.80 32.86
C GLY A 150 5.54 7.60 32.90
N ASP A 151 6.17 8.13 33.94
CA ASP A 151 7.60 7.93 34.21
C ASP A 151 7.78 6.67 35.07
N ASN A 152 8.61 5.73 34.62
CA ASN A 152 8.78 4.45 35.33
C ASN A 152 9.65 4.61 36.60
N ASN A 153 10.34 5.75 36.77
CA ASN A 153 11.28 5.99 37.87
C ASN A 153 11.15 7.43 38.41
N SER A 154 10.22 7.69 39.32
CA SER A 154 10.46 8.56 40.49
C SER A 154 9.17 8.82 41.27
N SER A 155 9.12 8.33 42.50
CA SER A 155 8.16 8.70 43.53
C SER A 155 8.43 10.10 44.13
N THR A 156 9.08 11.01 43.41
CA THR A 156 9.66 12.21 44.05
C THR A 156 9.65 13.53 43.27
N ASN A 157 9.02 13.67 42.09
CA ASN A 157 8.82 15.01 41.51
C ASN A 157 7.53 15.15 40.69
N LYS A 158 6.49 15.65 41.37
CA LYS A 158 5.10 15.79 40.91
C LYS A 158 4.86 17.01 39.99
N GLY A 159 5.84 17.42 39.19
CA GLY A 159 5.81 18.75 38.54
C GLY A 159 6.23 18.86 37.07
N SER A 160 6.72 17.80 36.42
CA SER A 160 7.22 17.92 35.03
C SER A 160 7.14 16.61 34.23
N SER A 161 5.93 16.07 34.04
CA SER A 161 5.72 14.96 33.11
C SER A 161 5.84 15.44 31.66
N SER A 162 6.53 14.65 30.83
CA SER A 162 6.48 14.85 29.38
C SER A 162 5.10 14.42 28.86
N GLN A 163 4.54 15.18 27.93
CA GLN A 163 3.19 14.94 27.40
C GLN A 163 3.25 14.49 25.94
N LEU A 164 2.38 13.56 25.56
CA LEU A 164 2.20 13.07 24.19
C LEU A 164 0.80 13.47 23.71
N HIS A 165 0.73 14.27 22.66
CA HIS A 165 -0.48 14.44 21.88
C HIS A 165 -0.65 13.24 20.97
N LEU A 166 -1.85 12.64 20.97
CA LEU A 166 -2.21 11.59 20.05
C LEU A 166 -3.71 11.56 19.79
N CYS A 167 -4.07 11.08 18.61
CA CYS A 167 -5.41 10.72 18.22
C CYS A 167 -5.47 9.20 18.03
N VAL A 168 -6.33 8.52 18.77
CA VAL A 168 -6.63 7.09 18.64
C VAL A 168 -8.11 6.96 18.36
N ARG A 169 -8.47 6.54 17.16
CA ARG A 169 -9.85 6.34 16.72
C ARG A 169 -10.03 4.95 16.14
N ALA A 170 -11.22 4.39 16.27
CA ALA A 170 -11.63 3.22 15.51
C ALA A 170 -12.84 3.54 14.66
N GLU A 171 -12.89 2.96 13.47
CA GLU A 171 -13.97 3.12 12.51
C GLU A 171 -14.41 1.76 11.96
N PRO A 172 -15.73 1.56 11.72
CA PRO A 172 -16.21 0.40 11.01
C PRO A 172 -15.73 0.48 9.56
N ASP A 173 -15.24 -0.64 9.04
CA ASP A 173 -14.63 -0.70 7.72
C ASP A 173 -15.09 -1.98 7.00
N PRO A 174 -16.39 -2.12 6.68
CA PRO A 174 -16.91 -3.37 6.10
C PRO A 174 -16.21 -3.71 4.78
N ARG A 175 -15.88 -4.99 4.58
CA ARG A 175 -15.13 -5.48 3.42
C ARG A 175 -15.80 -6.68 2.78
N PHE A 176 -15.75 -6.77 1.46
CA PHE A 176 -15.97 -8.02 0.75
C PHE A 176 -14.70 -8.85 0.80
N VAL A 177 -14.81 -10.14 1.11
CA VAL A 177 -13.69 -11.08 1.15
C VAL A 177 -13.90 -12.12 0.06
N PHE A 178 -12.92 -12.27 -0.80
CA PHE A 178 -12.90 -13.25 -1.87
C PHE A 178 -11.72 -14.20 -1.68
N GLN A 179 -11.92 -15.48 -1.94
CA GLN A 179 -10.88 -16.49 -1.85
C GLN A 179 -10.82 -17.30 -3.13
N PHE A 180 -9.62 -17.40 -3.69
CA PHE A 180 -9.33 -18.29 -4.81
C PHE A 180 -9.24 -19.73 -4.30
N ASP A 181 -9.85 -20.67 -5.02
CA ASP A 181 -9.78 -22.10 -4.67
C ASP A 181 -8.50 -22.80 -5.19
N GLY A 182 -7.67 -22.06 -5.92
CA GLY A 182 -6.39 -22.51 -6.44
C GLY A 182 -5.53 -21.37 -6.96
N GLU A 183 -4.44 -21.75 -7.62
CA GLU A 183 -3.48 -20.83 -8.23
C GLU A 183 -4.12 -20.14 -9.45
N PRO A 184 -3.98 -18.82 -9.64
CA PRO A 184 -4.59 -18.11 -10.77
C PRO A 184 -4.27 -18.68 -12.16
N GLU A 185 -3.07 -19.23 -12.37
CA GLU A 185 -2.65 -19.89 -13.61
C GLU A 185 -3.42 -21.18 -13.91
N CYS A 186 -4.02 -21.81 -12.89
CA CYS A 186 -4.83 -23.01 -13.03
C CYS A 186 -6.30 -22.72 -13.36
N SER A 187 -6.66 -21.46 -13.63
CA SER A 187 -8.04 -21.03 -13.92
C SER A 187 -9.06 -21.41 -12.82
N PRO A 188 -8.85 -20.96 -11.57
CA PRO A 188 -9.65 -21.38 -10.41
C PRO A 188 -11.01 -20.68 -10.34
N GLN A 189 -11.90 -21.22 -9.51
CA GLN A 189 -13.08 -20.49 -9.04
C GLN A 189 -12.72 -19.55 -7.90
N VAL A 190 -13.46 -18.45 -7.79
CA VAL A 190 -13.33 -17.45 -6.73
C VAL A 190 -14.62 -17.40 -5.94
N PHE A 191 -14.49 -17.58 -4.63
CA PHE A 191 -15.60 -17.63 -3.69
C PHE A 191 -15.67 -16.35 -2.89
N GLN A 192 -16.85 -15.76 -2.76
CA GLN A 192 -17.12 -14.79 -1.71
C GLN A 192 -17.22 -15.53 -0.39
N VAL A 193 -16.42 -15.12 0.60
CA VAL A 193 -16.34 -15.73 1.92
C VAL A 193 -17.03 -14.83 2.94
N GLN A 194 -17.96 -15.39 3.69
CA GLN A 194 -18.60 -14.73 4.82
C GLN A 194 -18.67 -15.68 6.02
N GLY A 195 -17.73 -15.52 6.95
CA GLY A 195 -17.58 -16.46 8.06
C GLY A 195 -17.28 -17.88 7.55
N ASN A 196 -18.21 -18.80 7.79
CA ASN A 196 -18.08 -20.20 7.35
C ASN A 196 -18.75 -20.48 6.00
N VAL A 197 -19.46 -19.50 5.43
CA VAL A 197 -20.17 -19.65 4.16
C VAL A 197 -19.24 -19.22 3.02
N LYS A 198 -19.12 -20.06 1.99
CA LYS A 198 -18.40 -19.76 0.74
C LYS A 198 -19.37 -19.87 -0.41
N GLN A 199 -19.51 -18.81 -1.19
CA GLN A 199 -20.39 -18.76 -2.37
C GLN A 199 -19.54 -18.49 -3.62
N PRO A 200 -19.60 -19.31 -4.68
CA PRO A 200 -18.90 -19.01 -5.91
C PRO A 200 -19.49 -17.73 -6.52
N VAL A 201 -18.63 -16.82 -6.95
CA VAL A 201 -19.04 -15.54 -7.56
C VAL A 201 -18.35 -15.26 -8.88
N PHE A 202 -17.12 -15.75 -9.05
CA PHE A 202 -16.37 -15.59 -10.29
C PHE A 202 -15.63 -16.86 -10.69
N THR A 203 -15.31 -16.96 -11.97
CA THR A 203 -14.38 -17.96 -12.51
C THR A 203 -13.22 -17.27 -13.21
N CYS A 204 -11.99 -17.64 -12.86
CA CYS A 204 -10.79 -17.17 -13.52
C CYS A 204 -10.48 -18.04 -14.73
N LYS A 205 -10.06 -17.43 -15.84
CA LYS A 205 -9.51 -18.11 -17.01
C LYS A 205 -8.15 -17.54 -17.34
N PHE A 206 -7.11 -18.32 -17.11
CA PHE A 206 -5.76 -17.99 -17.54
C PHE A 206 -5.57 -18.32 -19.02
N GLY A 207 -4.79 -17.51 -19.72
CA GLY A 207 -4.49 -17.72 -21.12
C GLY A 207 -3.24 -16.99 -21.58
N PHE A 208 -2.77 -17.36 -22.77
CA PHE A 208 -1.70 -16.69 -23.49
C PHE A 208 -2.31 -15.89 -24.63
N ARG A 209 -2.13 -14.57 -24.65
CA ARG A 209 -2.47 -13.74 -25.80
C ARG A 209 -1.53 -14.05 -26.95
N SER A 210 -2.11 -14.37 -28.10
CA SER A 210 -1.42 -14.24 -29.38
C SER A 210 -1.48 -12.77 -29.80
N SER A 211 -0.44 -12.26 -30.47
CA SER A 211 -0.40 -10.88 -31.01
C SER A 211 -1.54 -10.57 -32.00
N SER A 212 -2.34 -11.57 -32.39
CA SER A 212 -3.49 -11.48 -33.31
C SER A 212 -4.77 -10.91 -32.67
N ASP A 213 -4.99 -11.11 -31.37
CA ASP A 213 -6.35 -10.96 -30.80
C ASP A 213 -6.75 -9.50 -30.55
N LEU A 214 -5.78 -8.57 -30.61
CA LEU A 214 -6.02 -7.12 -30.54
C LEU A 214 -6.31 -6.49 -31.92
N LYS A 215 -6.17 -7.24 -33.02
CA LYS A 215 -6.43 -6.72 -34.38
C LYS A 215 -7.89 -6.90 -34.83
N ASN A 216 -8.69 -7.68 -34.12
CA ASN A 216 -10.06 -8.00 -34.54
C ASN A 216 -11.13 -7.00 -34.05
N SER A 217 -10.75 -5.87 -33.44
CA SER A 217 -11.70 -4.80 -33.07
C SER A 217 -11.70 -3.59 -34.01
N SER A 218 -11.00 -3.65 -35.15
CA SER A 218 -11.12 -2.65 -36.22
C SER A 218 -11.70 -3.32 -37.47
N MET A 219 -12.95 -2.98 -37.75
CA MET A 219 -13.65 -2.97 -39.04
C MET A 219 -13.17 -3.94 -40.13
N SER A 220 -14.11 -4.79 -40.55
CA SER A 220 -14.09 -5.55 -41.80
C SER A 220 -13.63 -4.73 -43.01
N GLU A 221 -12.57 -5.17 -43.67
CA GLU A 221 -12.40 -5.04 -45.12
C GLU A 221 -11.71 -6.30 -45.71
N PRO A 222 -12.08 -6.72 -46.93
CA PRO A 222 -11.70 -8.02 -47.46
C PRO A 222 -10.30 -8.03 -48.10
N SER A 223 -9.59 -9.13 -47.87
CA SER A 223 -8.57 -9.75 -48.73
C SER A 223 -7.46 -8.88 -49.34
N THR A 224 -6.20 -9.16 -48.98
CA THR A 224 -5.23 -9.75 -49.94
C THR A 224 -3.97 -10.23 -49.24
N SER A 225 -3.59 -11.47 -49.55
CA SER A 225 -2.33 -12.11 -49.23
C SER A 225 -1.13 -11.35 -49.80
N ARG A 226 -0.08 -11.15 -48.99
CA ARG A 226 1.31 -11.09 -49.47
C ARG A 226 2.28 -11.32 -48.31
N ASN A 227 2.57 -12.60 -48.06
CA ASN A 227 3.72 -13.05 -47.26
C ASN A 227 5.00 -12.84 -48.06
N TRP A 228 5.85 -11.90 -47.65
CA TRP A 228 7.21 -11.75 -48.19
C TRP A 228 8.17 -11.32 -47.08
N LEU A 229 8.51 -12.22 -46.16
CA LEU A 229 9.81 -12.22 -45.50
C LEU A 229 10.27 -13.67 -45.26
N PRO A 230 11.54 -14.01 -45.56
CA PRO A 230 12.05 -15.37 -45.50
C PRO A 230 12.26 -15.83 -44.05
N SER A 231 11.93 -17.09 -43.81
CA SER A 231 12.15 -17.82 -42.57
C SER A 231 13.64 -18.01 -42.30
N LEU A 232 14.21 -17.16 -41.42
CA LEU A 232 15.53 -17.42 -40.86
C LEU A 232 15.39 -18.35 -39.63
N LYS A 233 15.94 -19.53 -39.84
CA LYS A 233 16.15 -20.67 -38.94
C LYS A 233 16.41 -20.31 -37.47
N THR A 234 15.59 -20.92 -36.61
CA THR A 234 15.94 -21.50 -35.30
C THR A 234 16.61 -20.59 -34.28
N ASN A 235 15.81 -19.83 -33.53
CA ASN A 235 16.24 -19.25 -32.25
C ASN A 235 15.53 -19.99 -31.11
N LYS A 236 16.09 -21.15 -30.73
CA LYS A 236 15.65 -21.95 -29.57
C LYS A 236 15.90 -21.21 -28.24
N ASP A 237 16.56 -20.05 -28.27
CA ASP A 237 17.06 -19.32 -27.09
C ASP A 237 16.27 -18.04 -26.73
N ASN A 238 15.27 -17.63 -27.51
CA ASN A 238 14.50 -16.41 -27.22
C ASN A 238 13.36 -16.60 -26.21
N TYR A 239 12.88 -17.83 -26.03
CA TYR A 239 11.80 -18.13 -25.05
C TYR A 239 12.28 -18.11 -23.60
N SER A 240 13.60 -18.09 -23.36
CA SER A 240 14.19 -18.15 -22.03
C SER A 240 14.50 -16.78 -21.43
N LYS A 241 14.37 -15.69 -22.20
CA LYS A 241 14.77 -14.34 -21.78
C LYS A 241 13.61 -13.38 -21.52
N GLU A 242 12.40 -13.76 -21.89
CA GLU A 242 11.21 -12.92 -21.82
C GLU A 242 9.99 -13.74 -21.39
N ARG A 243 9.25 -13.26 -20.39
CA ARG A 243 7.95 -13.79 -19.99
C ARG A 243 6.89 -12.80 -20.47
N LYS A 244 6.05 -13.24 -21.42
CA LYS A 244 5.09 -12.38 -22.12
C LYS A 244 3.77 -13.06 -22.37
N GLY A 245 2.77 -12.23 -22.67
CA GLY A 245 1.49 -12.67 -23.22
C GLY A 245 0.53 -13.28 -22.20
N TRP A 246 0.83 -13.29 -20.91
CA TRP A 246 -0.13 -13.79 -19.92
C TRP A 246 -1.34 -12.86 -19.81
N SER A 247 -2.52 -13.46 -19.73
CA SER A 247 -3.76 -12.77 -19.43
C SER A 247 -4.63 -13.64 -18.54
N ILE A 248 -5.36 -13.00 -17.63
CA ILE A 248 -6.39 -13.64 -16.84
C ILE A 248 -7.70 -12.89 -17.02
N THR A 249 -8.74 -13.63 -17.41
CA THR A 249 -10.09 -13.10 -17.58
C THR A 249 -10.95 -13.61 -16.44
N ILE A 250 -11.61 -12.69 -15.75
CA ILE A 250 -12.57 -12.97 -14.69
C ILE A 250 -13.95 -13.02 -15.34
N HIS A 251 -14.66 -14.13 -15.16
CA HIS A 251 -16.02 -14.32 -15.63
C HIS A 251 -16.97 -14.32 -14.43
N ASP A 252 -18.17 -13.80 -14.62
CA ASP A 252 -19.26 -13.97 -13.67
C ASP A 252 -19.81 -15.42 -13.71
N LEU A 253 -20.89 -15.67 -12.96
CA LEU A 253 -21.56 -16.98 -12.95
C LEU A 253 -22.29 -17.30 -14.26
N SER A 254 -22.57 -16.30 -15.11
CA SER A 254 -23.15 -16.52 -16.43
C SER A 254 -22.09 -16.92 -17.48
N GLY A 255 -20.81 -16.81 -17.13
CA GLY A 255 -19.69 -17.02 -18.05
C GLY A 255 -19.36 -15.78 -18.88
N SER A 256 -19.93 -14.62 -18.55
CA SER A 256 -19.64 -13.33 -19.18
C SER A 256 -18.34 -12.74 -18.61
N PRO A 257 -17.43 -12.23 -19.45
CA PRO A 257 -16.18 -11.65 -18.96
C PRO A 257 -16.43 -10.27 -18.34
N VAL A 258 -16.16 -10.13 -17.05
CA VAL A 258 -16.44 -8.91 -16.24
C VAL A 258 -15.19 -8.13 -15.85
N ALA A 259 -14.00 -8.72 -15.95
CA ALA A 259 -12.73 -8.01 -15.81
C ALA A 259 -11.61 -8.79 -16.50
N VAL A 260 -10.56 -8.11 -16.95
CA VAL A 260 -9.37 -8.75 -17.53
C VAL A 260 -8.11 -8.11 -16.96
N ALA A 261 -7.16 -8.92 -16.52
CA ALA A 261 -5.79 -8.52 -16.28
C ALA A 261 -4.91 -9.03 -17.43
N SER A 262 -4.19 -8.12 -18.09
CA SER A 262 -3.38 -8.47 -19.25
C SER A 262 -1.98 -7.92 -19.14
N MET A 263 -0.97 -8.75 -19.38
CA MET A 263 0.40 -8.29 -19.49
C MET A 263 0.55 -7.41 -20.73
N VAL A 264 0.94 -6.15 -20.51
CA VAL A 264 1.17 -5.14 -21.58
C VAL A 264 2.65 -4.82 -21.74
N THR A 265 3.43 -4.96 -20.67
CA THR A 265 4.89 -4.88 -20.73
C THR A 265 5.45 -6.23 -20.27
N PRO A 266 6.20 -6.92 -21.14
CA PRO A 266 6.73 -8.23 -20.81
C PRO A 266 7.78 -8.14 -19.69
N PHE A 267 7.89 -9.21 -18.91
CA PHE A 267 8.93 -9.31 -17.88
C PHE A 267 10.21 -9.80 -18.55
N VAL A 268 11.27 -9.01 -18.48
CA VAL A 268 12.56 -9.28 -19.14
C VAL A 268 13.69 -9.12 -18.13
N ALA A 269 14.69 -10.00 -18.22
CA ALA A 269 15.90 -9.91 -17.41
C ALA A 269 16.72 -8.67 -17.81
N SER A 270 17.20 -7.88 -16.84
CA SER A 270 18.10 -6.76 -17.14
C SER A 270 19.42 -7.28 -17.72
N PRO A 271 20.08 -6.54 -18.62
CA PRO A 271 21.42 -6.89 -19.10
C PRO A 271 22.38 -7.18 -17.94
N GLY A 272 23.07 -8.33 -17.99
CA GLY A 272 24.01 -8.76 -16.95
C GLY A 272 23.37 -9.26 -15.64
N SER A 273 22.07 -9.53 -15.61
CA SER A 273 21.37 -10.09 -14.43
C SER A 273 20.22 -10.99 -14.84
N ASP A 274 19.84 -11.92 -13.96
CA ASP A 274 18.65 -12.78 -14.14
C ASP A 274 17.37 -12.16 -13.53
N ARG A 275 17.36 -10.85 -13.28
CA ARG A 275 16.29 -10.16 -12.54
C ARG A 275 15.58 -9.14 -13.40
N VAL A 276 14.28 -8.98 -13.18
CA VAL A 276 13.50 -7.84 -13.68
C VAL A 276 13.84 -6.63 -12.81
N SER A 277 14.45 -5.59 -13.37
CA SER A 277 14.83 -4.38 -12.61
C SER A 277 13.69 -3.37 -12.53
N ARG A 278 13.75 -2.50 -11.52
CA ARG A 278 12.86 -1.34 -11.40
C ARG A 278 12.94 -0.39 -12.61
N SER A 279 14.07 -0.35 -13.31
CA SER A 279 14.25 0.47 -14.52
C SER A 279 13.51 -0.08 -15.76
N ASN A 280 13.11 -1.34 -15.74
CA ASN A 280 12.33 -1.98 -16.80
C ASN A 280 11.33 -2.96 -16.16
N PRO A 281 10.31 -2.44 -15.46
CA PRO A 281 9.35 -3.28 -14.77
C PRO A 281 8.43 -3.98 -15.77
N GLY A 282 7.99 -5.19 -15.44
CA GLY A 282 6.87 -5.80 -16.15
C GLY A 282 5.58 -5.11 -15.73
N ALA A 283 4.58 -5.06 -16.64
CA ALA A 283 3.35 -4.34 -16.37
C ALA A 283 2.11 -5.09 -16.85
N TRP A 284 1.07 -5.02 -16.05
CA TRP A 284 -0.27 -5.48 -16.33
C TRP A 284 -1.22 -4.30 -16.49
N LEU A 285 -2.11 -4.40 -17.45
CA LEU A 285 -3.24 -3.50 -17.62
C LEU A 285 -4.51 -4.24 -17.19
N ILE A 286 -5.24 -3.62 -16.28
CA ILE A 286 -6.54 -4.09 -15.81
C ILE A 286 -7.61 -3.40 -16.65
N LEU A 287 -8.48 -4.19 -17.26
CA LEU A 287 -9.54 -3.76 -18.15
C LEU A 287 -10.89 -4.09 -17.52
N ARG A 288 -11.84 -3.16 -17.67
CA ARG A 288 -13.25 -3.37 -17.32
C ARG A 288 -14.12 -3.30 -18.59
N PRO A 289 -15.26 -4.02 -18.64
CA PRO A 289 -16.22 -3.85 -19.71
C PRO A 289 -16.80 -2.43 -19.66
N GLY A 290 -16.84 -1.75 -20.80
CA GLY A 290 -17.55 -0.49 -21.00
C GLY A 290 -18.62 -0.65 -22.08
N GLU A 291 -19.14 0.46 -22.60
CA GLU A 291 -20.12 0.49 -23.70
C GLU A 291 -19.50 -0.08 -25.00
N GLY A 292 -19.62 -1.41 -25.17
CA GLY A 292 -19.17 -2.13 -26.36
C GLY A 292 -17.66 -2.34 -26.52
N THR A 293 -16.83 -1.83 -25.59
CA THR A 293 -15.37 -1.97 -25.64
C THR A 293 -14.75 -2.17 -24.25
N TRP A 294 -13.56 -2.76 -24.20
CA TRP A 294 -12.78 -2.88 -22.97
C TRP A 294 -12.10 -1.54 -22.64
N LYS A 295 -12.38 -0.99 -21.45
CA LYS A 295 -11.76 0.26 -20.97
C LYS A 295 -10.65 -0.01 -19.97
N PRO A 296 -9.50 0.66 -20.08
CA PRO A 296 -8.43 0.55 -19.10
C PRO A 296 -8.83 1.17 -17.77
N TRP A 297 -8.64 0.43 -16.68
CA TRP A 297 -9.00 0.86 -15.33
C TRP A 297 -7.79 1.10 -14.44
N GLY A 298 -6.77 0.26 -14.55
CA GLY A 298 -5.57 0.37 -13.72
C GLY A 298 -4.37 -0.28 -14.35
N ARG A 299 -3.19 0.13 -13.89
CA ARG A 299 -1.90 -0.42 -14.33
C ARG A 299 -1.13 -0.90 -13.11
N LEU A 300 -0.74 -2.17 -13.12
CA LEU A 300 0.10 -2.79 -12.09
C LEU A 300 1.48 -3.05 -12.67
N GLU A 301 2.49 -2.39 -12.16
CA GLU A 301 3.89 -2.64 -12.47
C GLU A 301 4.53 -3.49 -11.36
N ALA A 302 5.42 -4.40 -11.76
CA ALA A 302 6.16 -5.24 -10.83
C ALA A 302 7.61 -5.47 -11.28
N TRP A 303 8.51 -5.54 -10.32
CA TRP A 303 9.94 -5.77 -10.53
C TRP A 303 10.56 -6.47 -9.31
N ARG A 304 11.78 -6.96 -9.44
CA ARG A 304 12.55 -7.54 -8.32
C ARG A 304 13.62 -6.56 -7.84
N GLU A 305 13.58 -6.22 -6.56
CA GLU A 305 14.51 -5.25 -6.00
C GLU A 305 15.95 -5.78 -5.96
N ARG A 306 16.90 -4.84 -6.02
CA ARG A 306 18.33 -5.11 -5.82
C ARG A 306 18.71 -4.55 -4.44
N CYS A 307 19.51 -5.31 -3.70
CA CYS A 307 20.09 -4.98 -2.39
C CYS A 307 19.30 -5.44 -1.14
N GLY A 308 19.94 -6.29 -0.33
CA GLY A 308 19.56 -6.62 1.06
C GLY A 308 18.35 -7.54 1.27
N SER A 309 17.24 -7.30 0.59
CA SER A 309 16.01 -8.10 0.68
C SER A 309 15.63 -8.64 -0.69
N ASP A 310 15.42 -9.95 -0.79
CA ASP A 310 14.92 -10.58 -2.02
C ASP A 310 13.40 -10.32 -2.12
N SER A 311 13.03 -9.11 -2.53
CA SER A 311 11.66 -8.61 -2.58
C SER A 311 11.18 -8.33 -4.01
N VAL A 312 9.88 -8.51 -4.24
CA VAL A 312 9.16 -8.08 -5.44
C VAL A 312 8.51 -6.74 -5.12
N GLY A 313 9.00 -5.68 -5.76
CA GLY A 313 8.40 -4.36 -5.70
C GLY A 313 7.22 -4.27 -6.66
N TYR A 314 6.22 -3.47 -6.29
CA TYR A 314 5.04 -3.23 -7.09
C TYR A 314 4.64 -1.75 -7.07
N LYS A 315 3.98 -1.31 -8.13
CA LYS A 315 3.34 0.01 -8.22
C LYS A 315 1.99 -0.15 -8.90
N PHE A 316 0.92 0.31 -8.26
CA PHE A 316 -0.41 0.33 -8.84
C PHE A 316 -0.86 1.76 -9.11
N GLU A 317 -1.26 2.01 -10.34
CA GLU A 317 -1.81 3.28 -10.81
C GLU A 317 -3.24 3.09 -11.26
N LEU A 318 -4.12 3.99 -10.82
CA LEU A 318 -5.48 4.06 -11.32
C LEU A 318 -5.51 4.99 -12.55
N LEU A 319 -6.09 4.48 -13.64
CA LEU A 319 -6.27 5.23 -14.87
C LEU A 319 -7.62 5.95 -14.80
N SER A 320 -7.64 7.22 -15.20
CA SER A 320 -8.86 8.00 -15.27
C SER A 320 -9.35 8.07 -16.70
N ASP A 321 -10.67 8.01 -16.88
CA ASP A 321 -11.33 8.17 -18.18
C ASP A 321 -11.23 9.61 -18.71
N THR A 322 -10.92 10.57 -17.83
CA THR A 322 -10.67 11.97 -18.14
C THR A 322 -9.18 12.20 -18.40
N SER A 323 -8.82 13.23 -19.18
CA SER A 323 -7.44 13.58 -19.58
C SER A 323 -6.48 13.96 -18.45
N THR A 324 -6.80 13.59 -17.21
CA THR A 324 -5.97 13.77 -16.02
C THR A 324 -4.91 12.67 -15.92
N PRO A 325 -3.72 13.00 -15.39
CA PRO A 325 -2.64 12.02 -15.22
C PRO A 325 -3.03 10.89 -14.27
N ALA A 326 -2.53 9.69 -14.54
CA ALA A 326 -2.76 8.50 -13.72
C ALA A 326 -2.32 8.72 -12.26
N ALA A 327 -3.14 8.29 -11.31
CA ALA A 327 -2.87 8.47 -9.89
C ALA A 327 -2.23 7.18 -9.32
N THR A 328 -1.03 7.29 -8.75
CA THR A 328 -0.41 6.16 -8.02
C THR A 328 -1.16 5.94 -6.71
N LEU A 329 -1.83 4.79 -6.56
CA LEU A 329 -2.57 4.45 -5.34
C LEU A 329 -1.74 3.61 -4.37
N ALA A 330 -0.77 2.84 -4.86
CA ALA A 330 0.09 2.04 -4.01
C ALA A 330 1.48 1.84 -4.64
N SER A 331 2.51 1.87 -3.81
CA SER A 331 3.88 1.51 -4.18
C SER A 331 4.57 0.92 -2.95
N SER A 332 4.96 -0.35 -3.02
CA SER A 332 5.61 -1.05 -1.91
C SER A 332 6.32 -2.30 -2.43
N ALA A 333 6.81 -3.15 -1.53
CA ALA A 333 7.44 -4.41 -1.87
C ALA A 333 6.98 -5.55 -0.94
N VAL A 334 6.86 -6.74 -1.50
CA VAL A 334 6.60 -8.00 -0.78
C VAL A 334 7.83 -8.89 -0.85
N ASN A 335 8.05 -9.73 0.16
CA ASN A 335 9.19 -10.64 0.14
C ASN A 335 8.96 -11.76 -0.89
N ALA A 336 9.92 -12.02 -1.77
CA ALA A 336 9.77 -13.03 -2.80
C ALA A 336 9.63 -14.44 -2.20
N ASN A 337 10.39 -14.76 -1.16
CA ASN A 337 10.49 -16.13 -0.64
C ASN A 337 9.40 -16.44 0.41
N SER A 338 9.06 -15.48 1.26
CA SER A 338 8.01 -15.69 2.28
C SER A 338 6.62 -15.26 1.82
N GLY A 339 6.51 -14.51 0.71
CA GLY A 339 5.26 -13.86 0.33
C GLY A 339 4.95 -12.68 1.24
N GLY A 340 3.68 -12.31 1.30
CA GLY A 340 3.20 -11.22 2.14
C GLY A 340 1.77 -10.80 1.81
N LYS A 341 1.45 -9.54 2.11
CA LYS A 341 0.15 -8.94 1.82
C LYS A 341 0.35 -7.71 0.95
N PHE A 342 -0.12 -7.77 -0.29
CA PHE A 342 -0.29 -6.62 -1.16
C PHE A 342 -1.44 -5.78 -0.60
N THR A 343 -1.25 -4.48 -0.40
CA THR A 343 -2.28 -3.59 0.17
C THR A 343 -2.30 -2.26 -0.56
N ILE A 344 -3.50 -1.77 -0.84
CA ILE A 344 -3.80 -0.42 -1.34
C ILE A 344 -4.63 0.28 -0.27
N ASP A 345 -4.05 1.31 0.33
CA ASP A 345 -4.65 2.06 1.43
C ASP A 345 -4.31 3.55 1.25
N VAL A 346 -5.35 4.35 0.99
CA VAL A 346 -5.25 5.77 0.62
C VAL A 346 -5.57 6.66 1.82
N THR A 347 -5.28 6.18 3.03
CA THR A 347 -5.58 6.92 4.27
C THR A 347 -4.51 7.94 4.64
N SER A 348 -3.29 7.80 4.11
CA SER A 348 -2.11 8.57 4.51
C SER A 348 -1.44 9.36 3.40
N SER A 349 -2.01 9.43 2.20
CA SER A 349 -1.33 9.93 0.99
C SER A 349 -1.21 11.46 0.87
N ILE A 350 -1.06 12.15 2.00
CA ILE A 350 -0.42 13.47 2.04
C ILE A 350 0.57 13.51 3.21
N SER A 351 1.77 12.94 3.05
CA SER A 351 3.01 13.33 3.75
C SER A 351 4.23 12.50 3.29
N PRO A 352 5.46 13.06 3.38
CA PRO A 352 6.56 12.79 2.46
C PRO A 352 7.24 11.45 2.69
N ALA A 353 7.94 11.00 1.64
CA ALA A 353 8.83 9.85 1.60
C ALA A 353 9.52 9.56 2.94
N ASN A 354 9.43 8.32 3.40
CA ASN A 354 10.53 7.57 4.02
C ASN A 354 10.04 6.17 4.46
N SER A 355 10.07 5.23 3.52
CA SER A 355 10.33 3.82 3.87
C SER A 355 11.82 3.70 4.21
N PRO A 356 12.22 3.11 5.35
CA PRO A 356 13.63 3.02 5.71
C PRO A 356 14.27 1.87 4.94
N ASN A 357 14.86 2.14 3.77
CA ASN A 357 16.02 1.45 3.17
C ASN A 357 16.29 1.85 1.71
N SER A 358 16.42 3.14 1.41
CA SER A 358 17.09 3.56 0.18
C SER A 358 17.97 4.76 0.45
N SER A 359 19.26 4.52 0.67
CA SER A 359 20.28 5.53 0.50
C SER A 359 20.38 5.84 -1.00
N CYS A 360 19.90 7.00 -1.42
CA CYS A 360 20.31 7.60 -2.69
C CYS A 360 21.03 8.91 -2.36
N ASP A 361 22.35 8.86 -2.48
CA ASP A 361 23.21 10.02 -2.57
C ASP A 361 22.77 10.85 -3.79
N PHE A 362 22.28 12.07 -3.55
CA PHE A 362 22.20 13.06 -4.62
C PHE A 362 23.60 13.66 -4.81
N GLY A 363 24.34 13.05 -5.73
CA GLY A 363 25.61 13.55 -6.24
C GLY A 363 25.43 14.94 -6.86
N SER A 364 26.12 15.89 -6.25
CA SER A 364 26.36 17.25 -6.72
C SER A 364 26.87 17.29 -8.16
N GLY A 365 26.17 18.02 -9.03
CA GLY A 365 26.63 18.45 -10.34
C GLY A 365 26.43 19.96 -10.49
N SER A 366 27.36 20.74 -9.95
CA SER A 366 27.39 22.20 -10.10
C SER A 366 27.83 22.60 -11.51
N ARG A 367 27.17 23.60 -12.12
CA ARG A 367 27.78 24.81 -12.76
C ARG A 367 26.72 25.72 -13.42
N PRO A 368 27.03 27.02 -13.66
CA PRO A 368 26.16 28.15 -13.32
C PRO A 368 25.67 28.96 -14.53
N GLY A 369 24.58 29.73 -14.38
CA GLY A 369 24.23 30.74 -15.38
C GLY A 369 22.85 31.40 -15.22
N SER A 370 22.88 32.68 -14.84
CA SER A 370 21.93 33.77 -15.13
C SER A 370 20.48 33.78 -14.61
N ARG A 371 20.29 34.68 -13.63
CA ARG A 371 19.31 35.79 -13.52
C ARG A 371 17.83 35.50 -13.20
N SER A 372 17.48 36.07 -12.05
CA SER A 372 16.22 36.55 -11.49
C SER A 372 15.05 36.79 -12.45
N GLY A 373 13.96 36.07 -12.19
CA GLY A 373 12.61 36.40 -12.62
C GLY A 373 11.65 36.09 -11.48
N SER A 374 11.03 37.14 -10.93
CA SER A 374 9.95 37.07 -9.95
C SER A 374 8.77 36.28 -10.53
N GLY A 375 8.51 35.10 -9.99
CA GLY A 375 7.36 34.26 -10.32
C GLY A 375 6.77 33.70 -9.04
N SER A 376 5.66 34.28 -8.60
CA SER A 376 4.79 33.74 -7.56
C SER A 376 4.24 32.39 -8.06
N GLY A 377 4.83 31.28 -7.61
CA GLY A 377 4.49 29.92 -8.02
C GLY A 377 3.99 29.12 -6.83
N SER A 378 2.68 29.20 -6.56
CA SER A 378 1.98 28.35 -5.63
C SER A 378 1.87 26.92 -6.19
N ASP A 379 2.95 26.15 -6.13
CA ASP A 379 2.96 24.72 -6.46
C ASP A 379 2.73 23.86 -5.20
N PHE A 380 1.70 24.22 -4.41
CA PHE A 380 1.22 23.39 -3.32
C PHE A 380 -0.12 22.75 -3.69
N GLY A 381 -0.05 21.46 -4.05
CA GLY A 381 -1.05 20.48 -3.63
C GLY A 381 -2.47 20.66 -4.15
N PHE A 382 -2.67 20.70 -5.47
CA PHE A 382 -3.95 20.24 -6.00
C PHE A 382 -3.95 18.71 -5.94
N ALA A 383 -4.60 18.18 -4.92
CA ALA A 383 -4.98 16.77 -4.86
C ALA A 383 -5.74 16.41 -6.14
N LEU A 384 -5.22 15.46 -6.90
CA LEU A 384 -5.82 14.99 -8.15
C LEU A 384 -7.29 14.56 -7.91
N PRO A 385 -8.22 14.80 -8.85
CA PRO A 385 -9.64 14.42 -8.71
C PRO A 385 -9.84 12.92 -8.39
N CYS A 386 -8.96 12.05 -8.90
CA CYS A 386 -8.99 10.59 -8.68
C CYS A 386 -8.80 10.24 -7.20
N HIS A 387 -8.06 11.08 -6.47
CA HIS A 387 -7.74 10.91 -5.06
C HIS A 387 -8.89 11.37 -4.15
N MET A 388 -9.94 12.00 -4.71
CA MET A 388 -11.19 12.29 -4.01
C MET A 388 -12.15 11.09 -4.00
N SER A 389 -12.07 10.21 -5.01
CA SER A 389 -12.94 9.03 -5.11
C SER A 389 -12.47 7.85 -4.27
N TYR A 390 -11.16 7.76 -4.01
CA TYR A 390 -10.57 6.70 -3.19
C TYR A 390 -10.00 7.30 -1.90
N ARG A 391 -10.69 7.03 -0.79
CA ARG A 391 -10.25 7.37 0.56
C ARG A 391 -10.31 6.12 1.42
N GLY A 392 -9.36 5.93 2.33
CA GLY A 392 -9.42 4.81 3.27
C GLY A 392 -8.78 3.53 2.71
N PHE A 393 -9.17 2.39 3.29
CA PHE A 393 -8.75 1.08 2.82
C PHE A 393 -9.43 0.73 1.49
N VAL A 394 -8.65 0.41 0.46
CA VAL A 394 -9.18 0.07 -0.87
C VAL A 394 -9.25 -1.43 -1.07
N MET A 395 -8.08 -2.08 -1.07
CA MET A 395 -7.99 -3.53 -1.20
C MET A 395 -6.75 -4.07 -0.51
N SER A 396 -6.75 -5.37 -0.28
CA SER A 396 -5.54 -6.11 0.00
C SER A 396 -5.65 -7.54 -0.50
N SER A 397 -4.52 -8.15 -0.84
CA SER A 397 -4.45 -9.52 -1.29
C SER A 397 -3.25 -10.24 -0.68
N THR A 398 -3.46 -11.47 -0.22
CA THR A 398 -2.34 -12.34 0.16
C THR A 398 -1.62 -12.85 -1.08
N VAL A 399 -0.29 -12.86 -1.01
CA VAL A 399 0.58 -13.43 -2.05
C VAL A 399 1.52 -14.41 -1.40
N GLU A 400 1.61 -15.60 -1.97
CA GLU A 400 2.49 -16.64 -1.46
C GLU A 400 3.93 -16.49 -1.97
N GLY A 401 4.85 -17.05 -1.21
CA GLY A 401 6.26 -17.08 -1.59
C GLY A 401 6.55 -18.02 -2.75
N LEU A 402 7.65 -17.77 -3.46
CA LEU A 402 8.08 -18.57 -4.61
C LEU A 402 8.09 -20.09 -4.30
N GLY A 403 7.42 -20.86 -5.15
CA GLY A 403 7.41 -22.33 -5.08
C GLY A 403 6.35 -22.93 -4.15
N LYS A 404 5.51 -22.11 -3.53
CA LYS A 404 4.31 -22.56 -2.82
C LYS A 404 3.09 -22.46 -3.71
N ARG A 405 2.08 -23.27 -3.41
CA ARG A 405 0.77 -23.13 -4.07
C ARG A 405 0.06 -21.90 -3.56
N SER A 406 -0.20 -20.95 -4.43
CA SER A 406 -0.92 -19.73 -4.08
C SER A 406 -2.42 -19.99 -3.98
N ARG A 407 -3.04 -19.38 -2.97
CA ARG A 407 -4.49 -19.27 -2.82
C ARG A 407 -4.80 -17.85 -2.36
N PRO A 408 -4.78 -16.86 -3.28
CA PRO A 408 -4.97 -15.47 -2.91
C PRO A 408 -6.30 -15.27 -2.17
N GLU A 409 -6.22 -14.59 -1.04
CA GLU A 409 -7.37 -14.06 -0.31
C GLU A 409 -7.39 -12.55 -0.56
N VAL A 410 -8.51 -12.04 -1.04
CA VAL A 410 -8.69 -10.65 -1.46
C VAL A 410 -9.73 -9.99 -0.57
N GLU A 411 -9.34 -8.95 0.13
CA GLU A 411 -10.23 -8.10 0.90
C GLU A 411 -10.42 -6.78 0.14
N VAL A 412 -11.66 -6.34 -0.06
CA VAL A 412 -12.00 -5.09 -0.77
C VAL A 412 -12.96 -4.26 0.08
N GLY A 413 -12.66 -2.98 0.29
CA GLY A 413 -13.54 -2.07 1.04
C GLY A 413 -14.87 -1.87 0.31
N VAL A 414 -15.99 -2.00 1.02
CA VAL A 414 -17.35 -1.92 0.42
C VAL A 414 -17.59 -0.60 -0.31
N GLN A 415 -17.04 0.50 0.23
CA GLN A 415 -17.16 1.84 -0.34
C GLN A 415 -16.55 1.99 -1.75
N HIS A 416 -15.73 1.03 -2.19
CA HIS A 416 -15.09 1.02 -3.51
C HIS A 416 -15.74 0.04 -4.49
N VAL A 417 -16.82 -0.64 -4.09
CA VAL A 417 -17.52 -1.63 -4.93
C VAL A 417 -18.97 -1.21 -5.07
N THR A 418 -19.33 -0.71 -6.25
CA THR A 418 -20.71 -0.32 -6.57
C THR A 418 -21.46 -1.41 -7.31
N CYS A 419 -20.73 -2.21 -8.09
CA CYS A 419 -21.26 -3.34 -8.85
C CYS A 419 -20.32 -4.55 -8.79
N THR A 420 -20.75 -5.67 -9.40
CA THR A 420 -19.98 -6.91 -9.41
C THR A 420 -18.67 -6.80 -10.21
N GLU A 421 -18.69 -5.97 -11.24
CA GLU A 421 -17.58 -5.70 -12.16
C GLU A 421 -16.46 -4.94 -11.44
N ASP A 422 -16.80 -4.04 -10.52
CA ASP A 422 -15.83 -3.36 -9.65
C ASP A 422 -15.08 -4.38 -8.78
N ALA A 423 -15.81 -5.29 -8.13
CA ALA A 423 -15.20 -6.37 -7.35
C ALA A 423 -14.32 -7.26 -8.22
N ALA A 424 -14.78 -7.61 -9.43
CA ALA A 424 -14.01 -8.41 -10.38
C ALA A 424 -12.71 -7.72 -10.80
N ALA A 425 -12.69 -6.40 -10.91
CA ALA A 425 -11.48 -5.63 -11.23
C ALA A 425 -10.42 -5.75 -10.12
N PHE A 426 -10.82 -5.70 -8.84
CA PHE A 426 -9.91 -5.93 -7.71
C PHE A 426 -9.42 -7.38 -7.64
N VAL A 427 -10.28 -8.36 -7.96
CA VAL A 427 -9.92 -9.78 -8.09
C VAL A 427 -8.89 -9.96 -9.21
N ALA A 428 -9.04 -9.25 -10.34
CA ALA A 428 -8.07 -9.27 -11.44
C ALA A 428 -6.73 -8.66 -11.03
N VAL A 429 -6.71 -7.57 -10.23
CA VAL A 429 -5.47 -7.00 -9.67
C VAL A 429 -4.77 -8.00 -8.76
N ALA A 430 -5.51 -8.69 -7.89
CA ALA A 430 -4.96 -9.71 -7.00
C ALA A 430 -4.30 -10.85 -7.79
N ALA A 431 -4.99 -11.38 -8.80
CA ALA A 431 -4.44 -12.41 -9.67
C ALA A 431 -3.20 -11.92 -10.45
N ALA A 432 -3.20 -10.70 -10.96
CA ALA A 432 -2.05 -10.12 -11.65
C ALA A 432 -0.84 -9.96 -10.71
N MET A 433 -1.08 -9.58 -9.44
CA MET A 433 -0.01 -9.45 -8.45
C MET A 433 0.57 -10.82 -8.06
N ASP A 434 -0.27 -11.84 -7.89
CA ASP A 434 0.16 -13.20 -7.61
C ASP A 434 1.00 -13.77 -8.77
N LEU A 435 0.50 -13.67 -10.01
CA LEU A 435 1.26 -14.03 -11.22
C LEU A 435 2.55 -13.22 -11.39
N SER A 436 2.60 -11.98 -10.86
CA SER A 436 3.82 -11.16 -10.87
C SER A 436 4.91 -11.68 -9.95
N MET A 437 4.56 -12.42 -8.88
CA MET A 437 5.55 -13.12 -8.04
C MET A 437 6.31 -14.14 -8.88
N ASP A 438 5.60 -14.86 -9.76
CA ASP A 438 6.21 -15.82 -10.67
C ASP A 438 6.91 -15.16 -11.86
N ALA A 439 6.31 -14.11 -12.42
CA ALA A 439 6.91 -13.33 -13.49
C ALA A 439 8.23 -12.65 -13.05
N CYS A 440 8.41 -12.36 -11.76
CA CYS A 440 9.64 -11.81 -11.18
C CYS A 440 10.63 -12.87 -10.66
N ARG A 441 10.38 -14.18 -10.84
CA ARG A 441 11.38 -15.22 -10.54
C ARG A 441 12.67 -14.98 -11.32
N LEU A 442 13.80 -15.45 -10.79
CA LEU A 442 15.07 -15.39 -11.55
C LEU A 442 14.90 -16.13 -12.87
N PHE A 443 15.44 -15.58 -13.97
CA PHE A 443 15.35 -16.23 -15.29
C PHE A 443 16.17 -17.52 -15.38
N SER A 444 17.15 -17.72 -14.50
CA SER A 444 17.83 -19.01 -14.29
C SER A 444 16.93 -20.09 -13.70
N LYS A 445 15.79 -19.73 -13.10
CA LYS A 445 14.83 -20.70 -12.55
C LYS A 445 13.72 -20.97 -13.55
N LYS A 446 13.36 -22.26 -13.68
CA LYS A 446 12.22 -22.68 -14.50
C LYS A 446 10.90 -22.19 -13.89
N LEU A 447 9.98 -21.81 -14.76
CA LEU A 447 8.59 -21.53 -14.38
C LEU A 447 7.81 -22.83 -14.17
N PRO A 448 6.70 -22.78 -13.41
CA PRO A 448 5.68 -23.83 -13.41
C PRO A 448 5.22 -24.18 -14.83
N LYS A 449 4.78 -25.42 -15.04
CA LYS A 449 4.41 -25.92 -16.38
C LYS A 449 3.21 -25.18 -16.94
N GLU A 450 2.31 -24.79 -16.06
CA GLU A 450 1.05 -24.07 -16.29
C GLU A 450 1.32 -22.66 -16.87
N LEU A 451 2.46 -22.06 -16.49
CA LEU A 451 2.91 -20.75 -16.95
C LEU A 451 3.83 -20.81 -18.17
N THR A 452 4.30 -22.00 -18.54
CA THR A 452 5.02 -22.20 -19.79
C THR A 452 4.04 -22.46 -20.91
N GLN A 453 4.21 -21.78 -22.04
CA GLN A 453 3.47 -22.07 -23.27
C GLN A 453 3.89 -23.48 -23.73
N LEU A 454 3.18 -24.50 -23.25
CA LEU A 454 3.36 -25.87 -23.71
C LEU A 454 3.01 -25.89 -25.19
N ARG A 455 4.03 -26.15 -26.01
CA ARG A 455 3.88 -26.57 -27.41
C ARG A 455 2.81 -27.67 -27.45
N GLN A 456 1.69 -27.38 -28.08
CA GLN A 456 0.99 -28.43 -28.83
C GLN A 456 1.73 -28.64 -30.14
#